data_AF-A0A529LDC4-F1
#
_entry.id   AF-A0A529LDC4-F1
#
_cell.length_a   1.000
_cell.length_b   1.000
_cell.length_c   1.000
_cell.angle_alpha   90.00
_cell.angle_beta   90.00
_cell.angle_gamma   90.00
#
_symmetry.space_group_name_H-M   'P 1'
#
loop_
_entity.id
_entity.type
_entity.pdbx_description
1 polymer ?
#
loop_
_entity_poly.entity_id
_entity_poly.type
_entity_poly.pdbx_seq_one_letter_code
_entity_poly.pdbx_strand_id
1 'polypeptide(L)'
;NLFNSPGSRSGAGNGVAVYDISAGTVYMPDGSKLEAHSGIGAMTDQPRYANQKNRGPTPPNTYNLSLRESRFHGVEALRLTPVDGRNKYNRDGFLAHTYLLRGRYGQSSGCVAFKDYARFLAAYKKGKIKRLVVVPRLNGSATQVASAARGV
;
A
#
# COMPACT_ATOMS: atom_id res chain seq x y z
N ASN A 1 -21.80 39.27 9.93
CA ASN A 1 -20.57 38.79 9.26
C ASN A 1 -20.54 37.27 9.27
N LEU A 2 -20.81 36.69 8.10
CA LEU A 2 -20.70 35.27 7.80
C LEU A 2 -19.23 34.87 7.69
N PHE A 3 -18.79 33.87 8.45
CA PHE A 3 -17.59 33.09 8.09
C PHE A 3 -18.05 31.72 7.58
N ASN A 4 -18.50 31.71 6.33
CA ASN A 4 -18.57 30.51 5.51
C ASN A 4 -17.23 30.37 4.80
N SER A 5 -16.31 29.58 5.38
CA SER A 5 -15.09 29.16 4.69
C SER A 5 -15.27 27.71 4.21
N PRO A 6 -15.49 27.47 2.91
CA PRO A 6 -15.51 26.12 2.39
C PRO A 6 -14.06 25.64 2.27
N GLY A 7 -13.62 24.72 3.15
CA GLY A 7 -12.36 24.03 2.89
C GLY A 7 -11.52 23.54 4.05
N SER A 8 -12.02 23.39 5.27
CA SER A 8 -11.35 22.52 6.24
C SER A 8 -11.65 21.05 5.90
N ARG A 9 -11.05 20.52 4.83
CA ARG A 9 -10.87 19.06 4.68
C ARG A 9 -9.80 18.60 5.67
N SER A 10 -10.14 18.69 6.95
CA SER A 10 -9.43 18.05 8.06
C SER A 10 -9.80 16.57 8.06
N GLY A 11 -9.41 15.87 6.99
CA GLY A 11 -9.35 14.42 6.96
C GLY A 11 -7.89 14.05 6.84
N ALA A 12 -7.37 13.26 7.77
CA ALA A 12 -6.00 12.79 7.72
C ALA A 12 -5.67 12.19 6.32
N GLY A 13 -4.43 12.37 5.85
CA GLY A 13 -3.87 11.75 4.63
C GLY A 13 -4.43 12.19 3.25
N ASN A 14 -4.05 13.36 2.74
CA ASN A 14 -4.31 13.76 1.34
C ASN A 14 -3.74 12.80 0.27
N GLY A 15 -4.41 11.68 -0.04
CA GLY A 15 -4.03 10.77 -1.13
C GLY A 15 -2.98 9.70 -0.80
N VAL A 16 -2.56 9.55 0.45
CA VAL A 16 -1.44 8.64 0.81
C VAL A 16 -1.86 7.67 1.90
N ALA A 17 -1.80 6.37 1.59
CA ALA A 17 -1.89 5.30 2.58
C ALA A 17 -0.48 4.86 3.01
N VAL A 18 -0.35 4.31 4.22
CA VAL A 18 0.92 3.79 4.75
C VAL A 18 0.77 2.31 5.05
N TYR A 19 1.59 1.47 4.44
CA TYR A 19 1.69 0.03 4.74
C TYR A 19 2.85 -0.24 5.69
N ASP A 20 2.54 -0.72 6.89
CA ASP A 20 3.50 -1.30 7.81
C ASP A 20 3.62 -2.79 7.55
N ILE A 21 4.77 -3.21 7.02
CA ILE A 21 5.04 -4.61 6.71
C ILE A 21 4.97 -5.46 7.97
N SER A 22 5.66 -5.06 9.05
CA SER A 22 5.75 -5.87 10.28
C SER A 22 4.42 -6.04 11.00
N ALA A 23 3.51 -5.08 10.86
CA ALA A 23 2.19 -5.13 11.47
C ALA A 23 1.12 -5.72 10.55
N GLY A 24 1.46 -6.05 9.29
CA GLY A 24 0.48 -6.51 8.30
C GLY A 24 -0.70 -5.54 8.13
N THR A 25 -0.44 -4.24 8.22
CA THR A 25 -1.48 -3.22 8.35
C THR A 25 -1.26 -2.04 7.41
N VAL A 26 -2.31 -1.69 6.67
CA VAL A 26 -2.40 -0.45 5.89
C VAL A 26 -3.24 0.57 6.65
N TYR A 27 -2.61 1.70 6.98
CA TYR A 27 -3.23 2.87 7.57
C TYR A 27 -3.73 3.79 6.47
N MET A 28 -5.04 3.93 6.37
CA MET A 28 -5.71 4.75 5.37
C MET A 28 -5.69 6.23 5.79
N PRO A 29 -5.79 7.15 4.80
CA PRO A 29 -6.06 8.57 5.05
C PRO A 29 -7.11 8.85 6.12
N ASP A 30 -8.30 8.28 5.97
CA ASP A 30 -9.44 8.54 6.84
C ASP A 30 -9.29 7.95 8.26
N GLY A 31 -8.11 7.44 8.60
CA GLY A 31 -7.81 6.83 9.90
C GLY A 31 -8.22 5.35 9.99
N SER A 32 -8.94 4.82 8.99
CA SER A 32 -9.26 3.40 8.97
C SER A 32 -8.01 2.54 8.73
N LYS A 33 -8.06 1.29 9.20
CA LYS A 33 -6.98 0.31 9.06
C LYS A 33 -7.47 -0.89 8.26
N LEU A 34 -6.62 -1.39 7.38
CA LEU A 34 -6.89 -2.58 6.57
C LEU A 34 -5.78 -3.60 6.79
N GLU A 35 -6.16 -4.87 6.95
CA GLU A 35 -5.22 -5.99 7.02
C GLU A 35 -4.65 -6.29 5.63
N ALA A 36 -3.32 -6.38 5.54
CA ALA A 36 -2.62 -6.73 4.33
C ALA A 36 -1.31 -7.47 4.62
N HIS A 37 -0.90 -8.36 3.72
CA HIS A 37 0.32 -9.16 3.86
C HIS A 37 1.18 -9.11 2.61
N SER A 38 2.49 -9.28 2.78
CA SER A 38 3.43 -9.34 1.67
C SER A 38 4.57 -10.31 1.92
N GLY A 39 5.01 -10.99 0.85
CA GLY A 39 6.01 -12.05 0.92
C GLY A 39 5.37 -13.42 1.09
N ILE A 40 6.20 -14.46 1.14
CA ILE A 40 5.77 -15.87 1.18
C ILE A 40 6.35 -16.69 2.34
N GLY A 41 5.50 -17.48 2.98
CA GLY A 41 5.88 -18.46 3.99
C GLY A 41 6.61 -17.82 5.17
N ALA A 42 7.79 -18.33 5.51
CA ALA A 42 8.61 -17.78 6.59
C ALA A 42 9.17 -16.37 6.32
N MET A 43 8.90 -15.77 5.16
CA MET A 43 9.31 -14.40 4.82
C MET A 43 8.13 -13.41 4.80
N THR A 44 6.90 -13.89 4.99
CA THR A 44 5.72 -13.05 5.07
C THR A 44 5.87 -12.03 6.19
N ASP A 45 5.60 -10.76 5.87
CA ASP A 45 5.58 -9.64 6.81
C ASP A 45 6.90 -9.45 7.57
N GLN A 46 8.01 -9.88 6.96
CA GLN A 46 9.35 -9.74 7.52
C GLN A 46 10.20 -8.79 6.69
N PRO A 47 10.34 -7.51 7.10
CA PRO A 47 11.01 -6.47 6.30
C PRO A 47 12.47 -6.79 5.98
N ARG A 48 13.15 -7.55 6.84
CA ARG A 48 14.54 -8.00 6.63
C ARG A 48 14.72 -8.81 5.34
N TYR A 49 13.66 -9.43 4.84
CA TYR A 49 13.68 -10.20 3.59
C TYR A 49 13.23 -9.38 2.37
N ALA A 50 13.06 -8.06 2.47
CA ALA A 50 12.66 -7.21 1.34
C ALA A 50 13.61 -7.29 0.13
N ASN A 51 14.87 -7.73 0.32
CA ASN A 51 15.81 -7.98 -0.76
C ASN A 51 15.62 -9.33 -1.47
N GLN A 52 14.84 -10.25 -0.90
CA GLN A 52 14.64 -11.60 -1.44
C GLN A 52 13.70 -11.56 -2.64
N LYS A 53 14.26 -11.74 -3.84
CA LYS A 53 13.50 -11.79 -5.09
C LYS A 53 12.46 -12.92 -5.06
N ASN A 54 11.26 -12.62 -5.54
CA ASN A 54 10.12 -13.52 -5.63
C ASN A 54 9.62 -14.15 -4.32
N ARG A 55 10.15 -13.75 -3.15
CA ARG A 55 9.77 -14.34 -1.86
C ARG A 55 9.57 -13.32 -0.75
N GLY A 56 10.38 -12.27 -0.73
CA GLY A 56 10.30 -11.22 0.27
C GLY A 56 9.09 -10.29 0.11
N PRO A 57 8.75 -9.51 1.15
CA PRO A 57 7.71 -8.50 1.05
C PRO A 57 8.04 -7.40 0.03
N THR A 58 7.06 -6.57 -0.31
CA THR A 58 7.27 -5.33 -1.06
C THR A 58 8.37 -4.51 -0.39
N PRO A 59 9.40 -4.05 -1.11
CA PRO A 59 10.45 -3.25 -0.52
C PRO A 59 9.92 -1.94 0.11
N PRO A 60 10.48 -1.49 1.23
CA PRO A 60 10.17 -0.17 1.75
C PRO A 60 10.56 0.93 0.75
N ASN A 61 9.54 1.65 0.25
CA ASN A 61 9.62 2.80 -0.64
C ASN A 61 8.26 3.51 -0.69
N THR A 62 8.18 4.67 -1.36
CA THR A 62 6.93 5.31 -1.77
C THR A 62 6.57 4.86 -3.18
N TYR A 63 5.34 4.39 -3.36
CA TYR A 63 4.83 3.90 -4.63
C TYR A 63 3.64 4.72 -5.12
N ASN A 64 3.65 5.10 -6.39
CA ASN A 64 2.45 5.53 -7.10
C ASN A 64 1.55 4.31 -7.37
N LEU A 65 0.25 4.52 -7.20
CA LEU A 65 -0.78 3.53 -7.51
C LEU A 65 -1.38 3.82 -8.88
N SER A 66 -1.50 2.80 -9.72
CA SER A 66 -2.27 2.88 -10.97
C SER A 66 -3.12 1.63 -11.16
N LEU A 67 -4.31 1.77 -11.75
CA LEU A 67 -5.14 0.61 -12.06
C LEU A 67 -4.49 -0.19 -13.19
N ARG A 68 -4.43 -1.52 -13.05
CA ARG A 68 -4.03 -2.38 -14.18
C ARG A 68 -5.13 -2.39 -15.24
N GLU A 69 -4.72 -2.34 -16.50
CA GLU A 69 -5.61 -2.50 -17.66
C GLU A 69 -6.24 -3.91 -17.69
N SER A 70 -5.43 -4.94 -17.41
CA SER A 70 -5.88 -6.32 -17.33
C SER A 70 -6.07 -6.79 -15.88
N ARG A 71 -7.11 -7.59 -15.65
CA ARG A 71 -7.37 -8.21 -14.35
C ARG A 71 -6.22 -9.14 -13.95
N PHE A 72 -5.92 -9.19 -12.66
CA PHE A 72 -4.98 -10.11 -12.04
C PHE A 72 -5.76 -11.28 -11.45
N HIS A 73 -5.68 -12.46 -12.08
CA HIS A 73 -6.47 -13.64 -11.68
C HIS A 73 -7.97 -13.35 -11.55
N GLY A 74 -8.53 -12.56 -12.48
CA GLY A 74 -9.96 -12.18 -12.48
C GLY A 74 -10.32 -11.01 -11.56
N VAL A 75 -9.38 -10.48 -10.77
CA VAL A 75 -9.58 -9.35 -9.85
C VAL A 75 -8.89 -8.10 -10.38
N GLU A 76 -9.53 -6.93 -10.24
CA GLU A 76 -8.84 -5.66 -10.48
C GLU A 76 -7.66 -5.53 -9.52
N ALA A 77 -6.50 -5.08 -9.99
CA ALA A 77 -5.33 -4.90 -9.15
C ALA A 77 -4.72 -3.53 -9.42
N LEU A 78 -4.11 -2.95 -8.39
CA LEU A 78 -3.35 -1.72 -8.53
C LEU A 78 -1.87 -2.05 -8.69
N ARG A 79 -1.20 -1.47 -9.68
CA ARG A 79 0.25 -1.52 -9.83
C ARG A 79 0.90 -0.56 -8.86
N LEU A 80 2.01 -0.98 -8.26
CA LEU A 80 2.88 -0.17 -7.41
C LEU A 80 4.14 0.17 -8.21
N THR A 81 4.34 1.45 -8.53
CA THR A 81 5.53 1.95 -9.22
C THR A 81 6.30 2.89 -8.30
N PRO A 82 7.60 2.67 -8.02
CA PRO A 82 8.40 3.57 -7.19
C PRO A 82 8.34 5.02 -7.69
N VAL A 83 8.14 5.98 -6.78
CA VAL A 83 8.06 7.41 -7.14
C VAL A 83 9.40 7.92 -7.69
N ASP A 84 10.51 7.42 -7.14
CA ASP A 84 11.87 7.76 -7.56
C ASP A 84 12.30 7.10 -8.89
N GLY A 85 11.43 6.30 -9.51
CA GLY A 85 11.71 5.54 -10.72
C GLY A 85 12.73 4.42 -10.54
N ARG A 86 13.15 4.11 -9.30
CA ARG A 86 14.21 3.14 -9.03
C ARG A 86 13.65 1.89 -8.35
N ASN A 87 13.78 0.78 -9.05
CA ASN A 87 13.38 -0.53 -8.53
C ASN A 87 14.38 -1.00 -7.47
N LYS A 88 14.04 -0.81 -6.20
CA LYS A 88 14.85 -1.27 -5.07
C LYS A 88 15.09 -2.79 -5.15
N TYR A 89 16.35 -3.19 -4.98
CA TYR A 89 16.81 -4.58 -5.13
C TYR A 89 16.56 -5.21 -6.51
N ASN A 90 16.38 -4.39 -7.57
CA ASN A 90 16.00 -4.86 -8.91
C ASN A 90 14.71 -5.70 -8.90
N ARG A 91 13.75 -5.34 -8.03
CA ARG A 91 12.44 -5.98 -7.93
C ARG A 91 11.35 -5.01 -8.37
N ASP A 92 10.41 -5.53 -9.15
CA ASP A 92 9.32 -4.79 -9.76
C ASP A 92 8.05 -5.65 -9.86
N GLY A 93 7.07 -5.20 -10.64
CA GLY A 93 5.86 -5.97 -10.90
C GLY A 93 4.91 -6.10 -9.70
N PHE A 94 5.14 -5.34 -8.63
CA PHE A 94 4.33 -5.41 -7.41
C PHE A 94 2.92 -4.88 -7.63
N LEU A 95 1.95 -5.61 -7.06
CA LEU A 95 0.54 -5.28 -7.13
C LEU A 95 -0.08 -5.18 -5.74
N ALA A 96 -1.16 -4.42 -5.62
CA ALA A 96 -2.12 -4.49 -4.52
C ALA A 96 -3.38 -5.20 -5.01
N HIS A 97 -3.78 -6.28 -4.34
CA HIS A 97 -4.93 -7.11 -4.73
C HIS A 97 -5.55 -7.84 -3.54
N THR A 98 -6.69 -8.49 -3.72
CA THR A 98 -7.31 -9.37 -2.71
C THR A 98 -6.56 -10.69 -2.53
N TYR A 99 -6.77 -11.41 -1.43
CA TYR A 99 -6.28 -12.78 -1.33
C TYR A 99 -6.80 -13.64 -2.49
N LEU A 100 -5.88 -14.32 -3.18
CA LEU A 100 -6.24 -15.19 -4.29
C LEU A 100 -6.89 -16.48 -3.75
N LEU A 101 -7.90 -16.98 -4.45
CA LEU A 101 -8.80 -18.09 -4.06
C LEU A 101 -8.11 -19.44 -3.76
N ARG A 102 -6.78 -19.54 -3.85
CA ARG A 102 -6.00 -20.68 -3.35
C ARG A 102 -5.40 -20.45 -1.95
N GLY A 103 -6.06 -19.63 -1.14
CA GLY A 103 -6.15 -19.84 0.30
C GLY A 103 -4.85 -19.87 1.10
N ARG A 104 -3.78 -19.23 0.65
CA ARG A 104 -2.56 -19.11 1.45
C ARG A 104 -2.26 -17.63 1.70
N TYR A 105 -2.60 -17.20 2.91
CA TYR A 105 -2.24 -15.88 3.46
C TYR A 105 -0.77 -15.61 3.20
N GLY A 106 -0.46 -14.42 2.66
CA GLY A 106 0.92 -14.06 2.36
C GLY A 106 1.64 -15.09 1.50
N GLN A 107 1.13 -15.41 0.31
CA GLN A 107 1.88 -16.10 -0.75
C GLN A 107 1.97 -15.24 -2.00
N SER A 108 2.29 -13.96 -1.80
CA SER A 108 2.66 -13.12 -2.91
C SER A 108 4.17 -13.18 -3.08
N SER A 109 4.65 -13.17 -4.31
CA SER A 109 6.08 -13.01 -4.63
C SER A 109 6.61 -11.59 -4.29
N GLY A 110 5.91 -10.87 -3.39
CA GLY A 110 6.14 -9.50 -2.98
C GLY A 110 5.00 -8.53 -3.25
N CYS A 111 3.84 -8.95 -3.76
CA CYS A 111 2.63 -8.11 -3.84
C CYS A 111 2.08 -7.79 -2.43
N VAL A 112 1.26 -6.75 -2.31
CA VAL A 112 0.51 -6.44 -1.09
C VAL A 112 -0.89 -7.04 -1.23
N ALA A 113 -1.14 -8.13 -0.52
CA ALA A 113 -2.41 -8.84 -0.57
C ALA A 113 -3.30 -8.43 0.60
N PHE A 114 -4.49 -7.92 0.32
CA PHE A 114 -5.42 -7.38 1.30
C PHE A 114 -6.53 -8.38 1.61
N LYS A 115 -6.92 -8.46 2.88
CA LYS A 115 -8.14 -9.16 3.30
C LYS A 115 -9.38 -8.46 2.76
N ASP A 116 -9.46 -7.15 2.99
CA ASP A 116 -10.55 -6.30 2.50
C ASP A 116 -10.04 -5.37 1.39
N TYR A 117 -9.71 -5.98 0.26
CA TYR A 117 -9.21 -5.25 -0.90
C TYR A 117 -10.25 -4.31 -1.51
N ALA A 118 -11.55 -4.66 -1.42
CA ALA A 118 -12.62 -3.86 -1.99
C ALA A 118 -12.63 -2.44 -1.40
N ARG A 119 -12.40 -2.30 -0.09
CA ARG A 119 -12.28 -0.98 0.55
C ARG A 119 -11.07 -0.20 0.05
N PHE A 120 -9.91 -0.85 -0.09
CA PHE A 120 -8.70 -0.20 -0.62
C PHE A 120 -8.90 0.27 -2.06
N LEU A 121 -9.43 -0.60 -2.93
CA LEU A 121 -9.72 -0.27 -4.32
C LEU A 121 -10.76 0.84 -4.45
N ALA A 122 -11.82 0.81 -3.65
CA ALA A 122 -12.84 1.87 -3.65
C ALA A 122 -12.26 3.22 -3.23
N ALA A 123 -11.35 3.25 -2.25
CA ALA A 123 -10.65 4.46 -1.86
C ALA A 123 -9.80 5.01 -3.02
N TYR A 124 -9.10 4.14 -3.75
CA TYR A 124 -8.33 4.54 -4.94
C TYR A 124 -9.22 5.10 -6.04
N LYS A 125 -10.30 4.38 -6.40
CA LYS A 125 -11.24 4.80 -7.45
C LYS A 125 -11.93 6.13 -7.13
N LYS A 126 -12.15 6.41 -5.84
CA LYS A 126 -12.68 7.71 -5.36
C LYS A 126 -11.61 8.81 -5.27
N GLY A 127 -10.37 8.54 -5.66
CA GLY A 127 -9.24 9.48 -5.58
C GLY A 127 -8.75 9.78 -4.16
N LYS A 128 -9.24 9.03 -3.15
CA LYS A 128 -8.83 9.22 -1.74
C LYS A 128 -7.43 8.71 -1.46
N ILE A 129 -6.95 7.74 -2.25
CA ILE A 129 -5.56 7.29 -2.25
C ILE A 129 -5.02 7.31 -3.68
N LYS A 130 -3.75 7.70 -3.80
CA LYS A 130 -2.97 7.78 -5.04
C LYS A 130 -1.59 7.16 -4.84
N ARG A 131 -1.10 7.13 -3.60
CA ARG A 131 0.20 6.57 -3.24
C ARG A 131 0.10 5.63 -2.05
N LEU A 132 1.02 4.69 -2.00
CA LEU A 132 1.25 3.81 -0.87
C LEU A 132 2.70 3.96 -0.41
N VAL A 133 2.90 4.39 0.83
CA VAL A 133 4.22 4.38 1.48
C VAL A 133 4.39 3.06 2.19
N VAL A 134 5.38 2.27 1.82
CA VAL A 134 5.70 1.01 2.47
C VAL A 134 6.85 1.24 3.45
N VAL A 135 6.65 0.90 4.71
CA VAL A 135 7.65 1.02 5.78
C VAL A 135 7.94 -0.33 6.41
N PRO A 136 9.16 -0.58 6.91
CA PRO A 136 9.47 -1.81 7.64
C PRO A 136 8.57 -1.99 8.87
N ARG A 137 8.45 -0.91 9.64
CA ARG A 137 7.65 -0.77 10.84
C ARG A 137 7.26 0.69 10.97
N LEU A 138 6.02 0.96 11.36
CA LEU A 138 5.57 2.31 11.64
C LEU A 138 6.04 2.71 13.04
N ASN A 139 7.03 3.61 13.09
CA ASN A 139 7.49 4.22 14.34
C ASN A 139 6.90 5.64 14.41
N GLY A 140 5.79 5.81 15.13
CA GLY A 140 5.09 7.09 15.27
C GLY A 140 3.78 7.18 14.47
N SER A 141 3.46 8.37 13.94
CA SER A 141 2.17 8.60 13.29
C SER A 141 2.20 8.30 11.79
N ALA A 142 1.24 7.48 11.33
CA ALA A 142 1.00 7.26 9.91
C ALA A 142 0.72 8.58 9.17
N THR A 143 0.09 9.56 9.82
CA THR A 143 -0.17 10.89 9.24
C THR A 143 1.12 11.66 8.96
N GLN A 144 2.12 11.55 9.85
CA GLN A 144 3.43 12.20 9.67
C GLN A 144 4.17 11.57 8.48
N VAL A 145 4.26 10.23 8.45
CA VAL A 145 4.84 9.48 7.32
C VAL A 145 4.14 9.83 6.01
N ALA A 146 2.80 9.83 6.00
CA ALA A 146 1.99 10.19 4.84
C ALA A 146 2.19 11.64 4.38
N SER A 147 2.55 12.56 5.29
CA SER A 147 2.78 13.96 4.95
C SER A 147 4.17 14.17 4.33
N ALA A 148 5.20 13.48 4.83
CA ALA A 148 6.55 13.52 4.26
C ALA A 148 6.58 13.00 2.81
N ALA A 149 5.81 11.95 2.51
CA ALA A 149 5.71 11.37 1.16
C ALA A 149 4.87 12.19 0.16
N ARG A 150 4.39 13.39 0.53
CA ARG A 150 3.70 14.29 -0.40
C ARG A 150 4.66 15.16 -1.20
N GLY A 151 5.78 15.55 -0.58
CA GLY A 151 6.77 16.45 -1.19
C GLY A 151 7.73 15.76 -2.15
N VAL A 152 7.53 14.46 -2.41
CA VAL A 152 8.31 13.64 -3.34
C VAL A 152 7.59 13.41 -4.66
#